data_AF-A0AB73M5U8-F1
#
_entry.id   AF-A0AB73M5U8-F1
#
_cell.length_a   1.000
_cell.length_b   1.000
_cell.length_c   1.000
_cell.angle_alpha   90.00
_cell.angle_beta   90.00
_cell.angle_gamma   90.00
#
_symmetry.space_group_name_H-M   'P 1'
#
loop_
_entity.id
_entity.type
_entity.pdbx_description
1 polymer ?
#
loop_
_entity_poly.entity_id
_entity_poly.type
_entity_poly.pdbx_seq_one_letter_code
_entity_poly.pdbx_strand_id
1 'polypeptide(L)'
;MLVHLHPNQFFYTDKDREESLQILGMMLELSEKCYVFGKYFFIDTFHSEEHPFLLKKGFDLMRIGMDAETVSDILKGYVVSGNYEGKELLERIVILEGTEAIQKELLVSVFLERVAAYFGESYQKNFWDFVNQKRKQIDAILLNDFYSEFCSSKPQIDSDVLLSKAFRSFSYNELRDLLRQVSLPDLAEALKNVREKRVIQVLDFLDRESSRWLMKELMRSDESDKGSEKVKEAQLKILGIFASKKEMGRNFFE
;
A
#
# COMPACT_ATOMS: atom_id res chain seq x y z
N MET A 1 -10.41 19.62 -15.70
CA MET A 1 -11.63 19.36 -14.90
C MET A 1 -12.32 20.66 -14.49
N LEU A 2 -11.65 21.59 -13.81
CA LEU A 2 -12.25 22.84 -13.33
C LEU A 2 -12.86 23.76 -14.42
N VAL A 3 -12.36 23.69 -15.66
CA VAL A 3 -12.86 24.52 -16.78
C VAL A 3 -14.28 24.15 -17.22
N HIS A 4 -14.75 22.94 -16.90
CA HIS A 4 -16.05 22.44 -17.34
C HIS A 4 -17.10 22.34 -16.21
N LEU A 5 -16.74 22.74 -15.00
CA LEU A 5 -17.64 22.70 -13.84
C LEU A 5 -18.04 24.13 -13.47
N HIS A 6 -19.32 24.34 -13.19
CA HIS A 6 -19.82 25.65 -12.79
C HIS A 6 -19.29 26.02 -11.39
N PRO A 7 -18.88 27.27 -11.14
CA PRO A 7 -18.31 27.68 -9.84
C PRO A 7 -19.20 27.36 -8.64
N ASN A 8 -20.52 27.39 -8.83
CA ASN A 8 -21.49 27.11 -7.77
C ASN A 8 -21.58 25.62 -7.40
N GLN A 9 -21.07 24.71 -8.23
CA GLN A 9 -21.09 23.27 -7.95
C GLN A 9 -20.10 22.88 -6.85
N PHE A 10 -19.06 23.70 -6.60
CA PHE A 10 -18.03 23.51 -5.57
C PHE A 10 -18.44 24.03 -4.18
N PHE A 11 -19.70 24.38 -3.96
CA PHE A 11 -20.17 24.76 -2.63
C PHE A 11 -20.39 23.50 -1.78
N TYR A 12 -19.40 23.20 -0.94
CA TYR A 12 -19.47 22.10 0.04
C TYR A 12 -19.77 22.64 1.43
N THR A 13 -20.80 22.09 2.07
CA THR A 13 -20.99 22.28 3.51
C THR A 13 -20.05 21.36 4.29
N ASP A 14 -19.78 21.68 5.57
CA ASP A 14 -18.99 20.78 6.42
C ASP A 14 -19.66 19.41 6.59
N LYS A 15 -20.99 19.36 6.50
CA LYS A 15 -21.76 18.12 6.48
C LYS A 15 -21.46 17.29 5.23
N ASP A 16 -21.42 17.92 4.06
CA ASP A 16 -21.07 17.23 2.80
C ASP A 16 -19.67 16.63 2.86
N ARG A 17 -18.72 17.39 3.43
CA ARG A 17 -17.34 16.94 3.62
C ARG A 17 -17.28 15.74 4.57
N GLU A 18 -17.92 15.84 5.73
CA GLU A 18 -17.95 14.77 6.73
C GLU A 18 -18.53 13.47 6.16
N GLU A 19 -19.66 13.56 5.44
CA GLU A 19 -20.28 12.39 4.82
C GLU A 19 -19.42 11.81 3.69
N SER A 20 -18.66 12.64 2.97
CA SER A 20 -17.74 12.19 1.90
C SER A 20 -16.50 11.47 2.44
N LEU A 21 -16.18 11.57 3.73
CA LEU A 21 -15.06 10.85 4.34
C LEU A 21 -15.22 9.33 4.21
N GLN A 22 -16.44 8.81 4.14
CA GLN A 22 -16.67 7.37 3.93
C GLN A 22 -16.09 6.91 2.57
N ILE A 23 -16.35 7.67 1.50
CA ILE A 23 -15.81 7.38 0.17
C ILE A 23 -14.28 7.55 0.13
N LEU A 24 -13.76 8.57 0.82
CA LEU A 24 -12.31 8.73 1.01
C LEU A 24 -11.69 7.51 1.70
N GLY A 25 -12.31 7.02 2.76
CA GLY A 25 -11.83 5.86 3.51
C GLY A 25 -11.79 4.59 2.66
N MET A 26 -12.82 4.38 1.82
CA MET A 26 -12.85 3.29 0.85
C MET A 26 -11.74 3.44 -0.19
N MET A 27 -11.62 4.61 -0.83
CA MET A 27 -10.60 4.83 -1.88
C MET A 27 -9.17 4.76 -1.34
N LEU A 28 -8.95 5.22 -0.11
CA LEU A 28 -7.67 5.10 0.58
C LEU A 28 -7.32 3.63 0.82
N GLU A 29 -8.25 2.83 1.35
CA GLU A 29 -8.03 1.40 1.54
C GLU A 29 -7.68 0.71 0.22
N LEU A 30 -8.40 1.02 -0.85
CA LEU A 30 -8.13 0.47 -2.18
C LEU A 30 -6.79 0.90 -2.75
N SER A 31 -6.41 2.16 -2.58
CA SER A 31 -5.12 2.66 -3.07
C SER A 31 -3.96 1.94 -2.39
N GLU A 32 -4.04 1.76 -1.07
CA GLU A 32 -3.02 1.06 -0.27
C GLU A 32 -2.97 -0.43 -0.62
N LYS A 33 -4.13 -1.07 -0.77
CA LYS A 33 -4.23 -2.47 -1.18
C LYS A 33 -3.68 -2.70 -2.60
N CYS A 34 -4.08 -1.89 -3.58
CA CYS A 34 -3.55 -1.95 -4.94
C CYS A 34 -2.05 -1.68 -5.00
N TYR A 35 -1.52 -0.83 -4.12
CA TYR A 35 -0.08 -0.60 -4.03
C TYR A 35 0.67 -1.87 -3.59
N VAL A 36 0.14 -2.61 -2.61
CA VAL A 36 0.78 -3.84 -2.08
C VAL A 36 0.55 -5.05 -2.98
N PHE A 37 -0.70 -5.33 -3.35
CA PHE A 37 -1.08 -6.57 -4.05
C PHE A 37 -1.10 -6.42 -5.58
N GLY A 38 -0.94 -5.19 -6.08
CA GLY A 38 -1.08 -4.86 -7.48
C GLY A 38 -2.53 -4.53 -7.85
N LYS A 39 -2.70 -3.61 -8.81
CA LYS A 39 -4.01 -3.09 -9.24
C LYS A 39 -4.96 -4.14 -9.83
N TYR A 40 -4.43 -5.26 -10.33
CA TYR A 40 -5.22 -6.34 -10.91
C TYR A 40 -5.81 -7.29 -9.86
N PHE A 41 -5.26 -7.29 -8.63
CA PHE A 41 -5.71 -8.17 -7.56
C PHE A 41 -7.20 -7.99 -7.23
N PHE A 42 -7.70 -6.75 -7.29
CA PHE A 42 -9.08 -6.42 -6.91
C PHE A 42 -10.06 -6.39 -8.08
N ILE A 43 -9.60 -6.47 -9.33
CA ILE A 43 -10.48 -6.27 -10.49
C ILE A 43 -11.63 -7.28 -10.52
N ASP A 44 -11.35 -8.54 -10.17
CA ASP A 44 -12.36 -9.59 -10.13
C ASP A 44 -13.27 -9.51 -8.87
N THR A 45 -12.82 -8.81 -7.83
CA THR A 45 -13.55 -8.64 -6.57
C THR A 45 -14.59 -7.51 -6.63
N PHE A 46 -14.44 -6.55 -7.54
CA PHE A 46 -15.25 -5.34 -7.62
C PHE A 46 -16.63 -5.49 -8.30
N HIS A 47 -17.19 -6.70 -8.31
CA HIS A 47 -18.47 -7.02 -8.95
C HIS A 47 -19.71 -6.89 -8.05
N SER A 48 -19.61 -6.34 -6.83
CA SER A 48 -20.77 -6.12 -5.96
C SER A 48 -21.61 -4.90 -6.38
N GLU A 49 -22.93 -4.97 -6.18
CA GLU A 49 -23.84 -3.82 -6.36
C GLU A 49 -23.62 -2.70 -5.33
N GLU A 50 -22.76 -2.94 -4.33
CA GLU A 50 -22.54 -2.04 -3.20
C GLU A 50 -21.58 -0.88 -3.51
N HIS A 51 -20.87 -0.94 -4.65
CA HIS A 51 -19.90 0.10 -5.02
C HIS A 51 -20.49 1.20 -5.90
N PRO A 52 -20.08 2.47 -5.72
CA PRO A 52 -20.53 3.57 -6.56
C PRO A 52 -20.26 3.31 -8.05
N PHE A 53 -21.21 3.69 -8.91
CA PHE A 53 -21.15 3.50 -10.35
C PHE A 53 -19.80 3.93 -10.96
N LEU A 54 -19.31 5.11 -10.58
CA LEU A 54 -18.07 5.68 -11.14
C LEU A 54 -16.85 4.81 -10.81
N LEU A 55 -16.79 4.25 -9.61
CA LEU A 55 -15.71 3.36 -9.19
C LEU A 55 -15.74 2.04 -9.95
N LYS A 56 -16.92 1.42 -10.02
CA LYS A 56 -17.14 0.19 -10.80
C LYS A 56 -16.72 0.40 -12.26
N LYS A 57 -17.13 1.53 -12.84
CA LYS A 57 -16.78 1.87 -14.21
C LYS A 57 -15.26 2.04 -14.37
N GLY A 58 -14.58 2.67 -13.42
CA GLY A 58 -13.12 2.80 -13.42
C GLY A 58 -12.42 1.44 -13.47
N PHE A 59 -12.78 0.51 -12.59
CA PHE A 59 -12.20 -0.84 -12.58
C PHE A 59 -12.56 -1.65 -13.83
N ASP A 60 -13.78 -1.53 -14.35
CA ASP A 60 -14.18 -2.18 -15.61
C ASP A 60 -13.32 -1.73 -16.79
N LEU A 61 -13.00 -0.44 -16.87
CA LEU A 61 -12.15 0.10 -17.95
C LEU A 61 -10.68 -0.33 -17.77
N MET A 62 -10.17 -0.37 -16.54
CA MET A 62 -8.82 -0.92 -16.27
C MET A 62 -8.72 -2.40 -16.61
N ARG A 63 -9.77 -3.19 -16.33
CA ARG A 63 -9.84 -4.62 -16.63
C ARG A 63 -9.67 -4.93 -18.11
N ILE A 64 -10.26 -4.11 -18.98
CA ILE A 64 -10.11 -4.28 -20.43
C ILE A 64 -8.78 -3.71 -20.97
N GLY A 65 -7.89 -3.26 -20.08
CA GLY A 65 -6.55 -2.82 -20.44
C GLY A 65 -6.46 -1.39 -20.99
N MET A 66 -7.46 -0.54 -20.73
CA MET A 66 -7.37 0.88 -21.14
C MET A 66 -6.25 1.61 -20.40
N ASP A 67 -5.60 2.55 -21.08
CA ASP A 67 -4.57 3.40 -20.50
C ASP A 67 -5.14 4.45 -19.54
N ALA A 68 -4.28 5.06 -18.73
CA ALA A 68 -4.69 5.96 -17.66
C ALA A 68 -5.32 7.27 -18.14
N GLU A 69 -4.93 7.76 -19.31
CA GLU A 69 -5.48 8.99 -19.86
C GLU A 69 -6.91 8.73 -20.34
N THR A 70 -7.09 7.67 -21.13
CA THR A 70 -8.41 7.25 -21.64
C THR A 70 -9.40 6.96 -20.52
N VAL A 71 -8.99 6.23 -19.47
CA VAL A 71 -9.87 5.97 -18.31
C VAL A 71 -10.23 7.27 -17.60
N SER A 72 -9.25 8.12 -17.31
CA SER A 72 -9.47 9.41 -16.64
C SER A 72 -10.44 10.29 -17.43
N ASP A 73 -10.30 10.36 -18.75
CA ASP A 73 -11.16 11.18 -19.62
C ASP A 73 -12.59 10.66 -19.68
N ILE A 74 -12.79 9.34 -19.77
CA ILE A 74 -14.13 8.73 -19.73
C ILE A 74 -14.81 9.03 -18.39
N LEU A 75 -14.11 8.84 -17.27
CA LEU A 75 -14.67 9.08 -15.93
C LEU A 75 -14.97 10.57 -15.71
N LYS A 76 -14.10 11.48 -16.17
CA LYS A 76 -14.37 12.93 -16.17
C LYS A 76 -15.62 13.26 -16.98
N GLY A 77 -15.82 12.60 -18.13
CA GLY A 77 -17.04 12.74 -18.93
C GLY A 77 -18.30 12.45 -18.11
N TYR A 78 -18.33 11.34 -17.37
CA TYR A 78 -19.46 11.03 -16.47
C TYR A 78 -19.68 12.09 -15.40
N VAL A 79 -18.60 12.61 -14.79
CA VAL A 79 -18.72 13.65 -13.74
C VAL A 79 -19.28 14.96 -14.31
N VAL A 80 -18.74 15.42 -15.44
CA VAL A 80 -19.15 16.68 -16.07
C VAL A 80 -20.58 16.59 -16.62
N SER A 81 -20.93 15.49 -17.29
CA SER A 81 -22.27 15.32 -17.87
C SER A 81 -23.37 15.03 -16.84
N GLY A 82 -23.01 14.63 -15.63
CA GLY A 82 -23.98 14.25 -14.59
C GLY A 82 -24.55 15.41 -13.76
N ASN A 83 -24.05 16.64 -13.94
CA ASN A 83 -24.50 17.86 -13.24
C ASN A 83 -24.59 17.69 -11.71
N TYR A 84 -23.58 17.07 -11.12
CA TYR A 84 -23.51 16.83 -9.68
C TYR A 84 -23.10 18.09 -8.91
N GLU A 85 -23.56 18.20 -7.66
CA GLU A 85 -23.28 19.32 -6.77
C GLU A 85 -22.97 18.83 -5.35
N GLY A 86 -22.33 19.68 -4.54
CA GLY A 86 -22.12 19.43 -3.11
C GLY A 86 -21.42 18.09 -2.84
N LYS A 87 -21.95 17.31 -1.90
CA LYS A 87 -21.44 15.98 -1.53
C LYS A 87 -21.23 15.06 -2.73
N GLU A 88 -22.22 14.97 -3.62
CA GLU A 88 -22.17 14.04 -4.74
C GLU A 88 -21.01 14.32 -5.68
N LEU A 89 -20.74 15.60 -5.94
CA LEU A 89 -19.58 16.01 -6.73
C LEU A 89 -18.27 15.69 -6.01
N LEU A 90 -18.18 15.98 -4.71
CA LEU A 90 -16.98 15.70 -3.91
C LEU A 90 -16.63 14.21 -3.90
N GLU A 91 -17.60 13.33 -3.64
CA GLU A 91 -17.41 11.88 -3.66
C GLU A 91 -16.89 11.38 -5.02
N ARG A 92 -17.41 11.93 -6.12
CA ARG A 92 -16.99 11.56 -7.47
C ARG A 92 -15.58 12.05 -7.79
N ILE A 93 -15.20 13.22 -7.29
CA ILE A 93 -13.81 13.71 -7.38
C ILE A 93 -12.88 12.79 -6.59
N VAL A 94 -13.24 12.38 -5.38
CA VAL A 94 -12.44 11.44 -4.58
C VAL A 94 -12.24 10.12 -5.33
N ILE A 95 -13.32 9.58 -5.92
CA ILE A 95 -13.26 8.36 -6.74
C ILE A 95 -12.36 8.57 -7.96
N LEU A 96 -12.51 9.68 -8.68
CA LEU A 96 -11.71 9.98 -9.87
C LEU A 96 -10.22 10.05 -9.54
N GLU A 97 -9.84 10.83 -8.52
CA GLU A 97 -8.44 10.99 -8.10
C GLU A 97 -7.85 9.67 -7.59
N GLY A 98 -8.62 8.88 -6.83
CA GLY A 98 -8.16 7.58 -6.34
C GLY A 98 -8.02 6.55 -7.46
N THR A 99 -8.95 6.55 -8.43
CA THR A 99 -8.89 5.67 -9.60
C THR A 99 -7.66 5.98 -10.45
N GLU A 100 -7.37 7.27 -10.69
CA GLU A 100 -6.17 7.70 -11.40
C GLU A 100 -4.90 7.32 -10.63
N ALA A 101 -4.89 7.50 -9.31
CA ALA A 101 -3.74 7.13 -8.47
C ALA A 101 -3.44 5.64 -8.52
N ILE A 102 -4.47 4.79 -8.46
CA ILE A 102 -4.32 3.33 -8.61
C ILE A 102 -3.75 2.97 -9.98
N GLN A 103 -4.32 3.52 -11.05
CA GLN A 103 -3.94 3.14 -12.41
C GLN A 103 -2.51 3.54 -12.76
N LYS A 104 -2.11 4.75 -12.33
CA LYS A 104 -0.76 5.31 -12.50
C LYS A 104 0.24 4.87 -11.42
N GLU A 105 -0.20 4.07 -10.45
CA GLU A 105 0.62 3.59 -9.33
C GLU A 105 1.30 4.73 -8.56
N LEU A 106 0.56 5.82 -8.34
CA LEU A 106 1.04 6.97 -7.59
C LEU A 106 1.22 6.62 -6.11
N LEU A 107 2.14 7.32 -5.44
CA LEU A 107 2.23 7.28 -3.99
C LEU A 107 0.92 7.75 -3.37
N VAL A 108 0.46 7.06 -2.32
CA VAL A 108 -0.81 7.38 -1.65
C VAL A 108 -0.80 8.78 -1.05
N SER A 109 0.37 9.31 -0.67
CA SER A 109 0.53 10.71 -0.25
C SER A 109 0.09 11.69 -1.35
N VAL A 110 0.42 11.42 -2.62
CA VAL A 110 0.02 12.28 -3.75
C VAL A 110 -1.49 12.25 -3.93
N PHE A 111 -2.12 11.08 -3.84
CA PHE A 111 -3.58 10.96 -3.86
C PHE A 111 -4.24 11.78 -2.75
N LEU A 112 -3.74 11.65 -1.52
CA LEU A 112 -4.31 12.36 -0.36
C LEU A 112 -4.20 13.87 -0.50
N GLU A 113 -3.05 14.41 -0.93
CA GLU A 113 -2.89 15.85 -1.16
C GLU A 113 -3.84 16.37 -2.24
N ARG A 114 -4.02 15.62 -3.33
CA ARG A 114 -4.98 15.99 -4.40
C ARG A 114 -6.40 16.05 -3.87
N VAL A 115 -6.82 15.06 -3.10
CA VAL A 115 -8.19 15.03 -2.54
C VAL A 115 -8.36 16.10 -1.46
N ALA A 116 -7.36 16.31 -0.60
CA ALA A 116 -7.39 17.33 0.44
C ALA A 116 -7.68 18.73 -0.12
N ALA A 117 -7.16 19.06 -1.31
CA ALA A 117 -7.43 20.33 -1.98
C ALA A 117 -8.92 20.55 -2.26
N TYR A 118 -9.70 19.51 -2.52
CA TYR A 118 -11.15 19.60 -2.76
C TYR A 118 -11.98 19.67 -1.47
N PHE A 119 -11.44 19.23 -0.34
CA PHE A 119 -12.07 19.43 0.97
C PHE A 119 -11.91 20.88 1.48
N GLY A 120 -10.94 21.63 0.94
CA GLY A 120 -10.73 23.04 1.24
C GLY A 120 -9.91 23.29 2.51
N GLU A 121 -9.37 24.51 2.62
CA GLU A 121 -8.45 24.90 3.69
C GLU A 121 -9.08 24.80 5.09
N SER A 122 -10.34 25.23 5.25
CA SER A 122 -11.03 25.25 6.53
C SER A 122 -11.27 23.87 7.14
N TYR A 123 -11.23 22.81 6.33
CA TYR A 123 -11.54 21.44 6.74
C TYR A 123 -10.30 20.53 6.82
N GLN A 124 -9.10 21.06 6.59
CA GLN A 124 -7.86 20.27 6.56
C GLN A 124 -7.61 19.46 7.84
N LYS A 125 -7.89 20.05 9.01
CA LYS A 125 -7.70 19.36 10.29
C LYS A 125 -8.53 18.08 10.35
N ASN A 126 -9.83 18.17 10.11
CA ASN A 126 -10.75 17.03 10.14
C ASN A 126 -10.38 15.98 9.10
N PHE A 127 -9.99 16.42 7.90
CA PHE A 127 -9.52 15.53 6.83
C PHE A 127 -8.31 14.69 7.29
N TRP A 128 -7.26 15.32 7.81
CA TRP A 128 -6.05 14.61 8.22
C TRP A 128 -6.23 13.79 9.49
N ASP A 129 -7.06 14.24 10.43
CA ASP A 129 -7.44 13.46 11.61
C ASP A 129 -8.13 12.14 11.20
N PHE A 130 -9.09 12.23 10.27
CA PHE A 130 -9.76 11.06 9.69
C PHE A 130 -8.77 10.14 8.97
N VAL A 131 -7.94 10.67 8.07
CA VAL A 131 -6.95 9.89 7.31
C VAL A 131 -6.01 9.14 8.25
N ASN A 132 -5.51 9.81 9.30
CA ASN A 132 -4.61 9.18 10.26
C ASN A 132 -5.29 8.05 11.04
N GLN A 133 -6.56 8.22 11.42
CA GLN A 133 -7.32 7.16 12.09
C GLN A 133 -7.63 5.99 11.14
N LYS A 134 -8.10 6.29 9.93
CA LYS A 134 -8.44 5.27 8.93
C LYS A 134 -7.20 4.48 8.50
N ARG A 135 -6.04 5.12 8.36
CA ARG A 135 -4.77 4.41 8.05
C ARG A 135 -4.40 3.39 9.11
N LYS A 136 -4.61 3.67 10.40
CA LYS A 136 -4.37 2.68 11.47
C LYS A 136 -5.27 1.45 11.32
N GLN A 137 -6.53 1.64 10.90
CA GLN A 137 -7.45 0.52 10.63
C GLN A 137 -7.00 -0.27 9.39
N ILE A 138 -6.61 0.43 8.32
CA ILE A 138 -6.12 -0.18 7.08
C ILE A 138 -4.84 -0.97 7.34
N ASP A 139 -3.93 -0.50 8.19
CA ASP A 139 -2.69 -1.21 8.50
C ASP A 139 -2.97 -2.64 9.05
N ALA A 140 -4.01 -2.80 9.87
CA ALA A 140 -4.45 -4.11 10.37
C ALA A 140 -5.09 -4.98 9.28
N ILE A 141 -5.91 -4.37 8.40
CA ILE A 141 -6.54 -5.08 7.28
C ILE A 141 -5.47 -5.58 6.30
N LEU A 142 -4.54 -4.72 5.91
CA LEU A 142 -3.45 -5.05 4.98
C LEU A 142 -2.57 -6.18 5.53
N LEU A 143 -2.23 -6.16 6.81
CA LEU A 143 -1.41 -7.20 7.40
C LEU A 143 -2.14 -8.55 7.39
N ASN A 144 -3.45 -8.57 7.66
CA ASN A 144 -4.27 -9.78 7.60
C ASN A 144 -4.40 -10.31 6.16
N ASP A 145 -4.70 -9.43 5.20
CA ASP A 145 -4.82 -9.78 3.78
C ASP A 145 -3.47 -10.28 3.24
N PHE A 146 -2.36 -9.62 3.63
CA PHE A 146 -1.01 -10.05 3.28
C PHE A 146 -0.72 -11.44 3.85
N TYR A 147 -1.07 -11.69 5.11
CA TYR A 147 -0.90 -13.01 5.70
C TYR A 147 -1.71 -14.07 4.95
N SER A 148 -2.98 -13.84 4.64
CA SER A 148 -3.78 -14.84 3.94
C SER A 148 -3.23 -15.19 2.55
N GLU A 149 -2.76 -14.19 1.81
CA GLU A 149 -2.19 -14.38 0.46
C GLU A 149 -0.76 -14.96 0.49
N PHE A 150 0.07 -14.48 1.41
CA PHE A 150 1.44 -14.94 1.55
C PHE A 150 1.50 -16.40 2.02
N CYS A 151 0.58 -16.83 2.89
CA CYS A 151 0.56 -18.19 3.41
C CYS A 151 -0.10 -19.20 2.46
N SER A 152 -0.99 -18.75 1.56
CA SER A 152 -1.66 -19.61 0.59
C SER A 152 -0.81 -19.88 -0.67
N SER A 153 0.21 -19.06 -0.94
CA SER A 153 0.85 -18.97 -2.26
C SER A 153 1.94 -20.02 -2.57
N LYS A 154 2.45 -20.81 -1.61
CA LYS A 154 3.18 -22.12 -1.77
C LYS A 154 3.90 -22.54 -0.47
N PRO A 155 4.23 -23.84 -0.27
CA PRO A 155 5.10 -24.26 0.82
C PRO A 155 6.51 -23.69 0.59
N GLN A 156 6.90 -22.71 1.41
CA GLN A 156 8.26 -22.19 1.40
C GLN A 156 9.24 -23.30 1.78
N ILE A 157 10.14 -23.59 0.84
CA ILE A 157 11.11 -24.68 0.93
C ILE A 157 12.03 -24.44 2.14
N ASP A 158 12.37 -25.53 2.83
CA ASP A 158 13.23 -25.69 4.01
C ASP A 158 14.70 -25.24 3.82
N SER A 159 14.95 -24.21 3.00
CA SER A 159 16.20 -23.43 2.95
C SER A 159 16.38 -22.51 4.18
N ASP A 160 15.39 -22.56 5.07
CA ASP A 160 15.16 -21.94 6.38
C ASP A 160 16.32 -21.91 7.38
N VAL A 161 17.50 -22.45 7.06
CA VAL A 161 18.51 -22.73 8.08
C VAL A 161 19.30 -21.48 8.49
N LEU A 162 19.61 -20.57 7.56
CA LEU A 162 20.58 -19.50 7.81
C LEU A 162 19.99 -18.33 8.61
N LEU A 163 18.97 -17.65 8.07
CA LEU A 163 18.32 -16.54 8.76
C LEU A 163 17.52 -16.99 9.99
N SER A 164 16.80 -18.10 9.92
CA SER A 164 15.96 -18.52 11.05
C SER A 164 16.78 -18.92 12.28
N LYS A 165 18.01 -19.44 12.10
CA LYS A 165 18.96 -19.64 13.21
C LYS A 165 19.44 -18.31 13.78
N ALA A 166 19.79 -17.35 12.94
CA ALA A 166 20.23 -16.03 13.40
C ALA A 166 19.12 -15.32 14.20
N PHE A 167 17.88 -15.33 13.72
CA PHE A 167 16.72 -14.74 14.41
C PHE A 167 16.41 -15.40 15.77
N ARG A 168 16.89 -16.62 16.03
CA ARG A 168 16.81 -17.27 17.36
C ARG A 168 17.97 -16.89 18.28
N SER A 169 19.06 -16.41 17.71
CA SER A 169 20.32 -16.13 18.43
C SER A 169 20.40 -14.71 18.99
N PHE A 170 19.48 -13.83 18.59
CA PHE A 170 19.42 -12.43 19.03
C PHE A 170 18.11 -12.17 19.76
N SER A 171 18.16 -11.30 20.77
CA SER A 171 16.96 -10.75 21.39
C SER A 171 16.19 -9.86 20.42
N TYR A 172 14.93 -9.56 20.74
CA TYR A 172 14.05 -8.72 19.91
C TYR A 172 14.68 -7.35 19.60
N ASN A 173 15.28 -6.70 20.60
CA ASN A 173 15.89 -5.38 20.45
C ASN A 173 17.19 -5.43 19.61
N GLU A 174 18.04 -6.42 19.84
CA GLU A 174 19.27 -6.60 19.05
C GLU A 174 18.95 -6.85 17.58
N LEU A 175 17.96 -7.72 17.32
CA LEU A 175 17.52 -8.02 15.98
C LEU A 175 16.94 -6.78 15.28
N ARG A 176 16.13 -5.98 15.98
CA ARG A 176 15.63 -4.69 15.47
C ARG A 176 16.76 -3.76 15.06
N ASP A 177 17.74 -3.58 15.94
CA ASP A 177 18.86 -2.66 15.69
C ASP A 177 19.80 -3.16 14.58
N LEU A 178 19.89 -4.47 14.39
CA LEU A 178 20.63 -5.09 13.29
C LEU A 178 19.91 -4.93 11.96
N LEU A 179 18.61 -5.24 11.92
CA LEU A 179 17.81 -5.16 10.69
C LEU A 179 17.65 -3.72 10.19
N ARG A 180 17.66 -2.72 11.07
CA ARG A 180 17.70 -1.29 10.69
C ARG A 180 18.92 -0.89 9.86
N GLN A 181 20.00 -1.67 9.89
CA GLN A 181 21.22 -1.41 9.11
C GLN A 181 21.20 -2.12 7.75
N VAL A 182 20.23 -3.00 7.52
CA VAL A 182 20.07 -3.73 6.26
C VAL A 182 19.23 -2.87 5.32
N SER A 183 19.59 -2.83 4.03
CA SER A 183 18.78 -2.15 3.04
C SER A 183 17.45 -2.90 2.80
N LEU A 184 16.37 -2.16 2.54
CA LEU A 184 15.07 -2.76 2.23
C LEU A 184 15.12 -3.74 1.05
N PRO A 185 15.84 -3.47 -0.06
CA PRO A 185 15.99 -4.43 -1.15
C PRO A 185 16.67 -5.74 -0.73
N ASP A 186 17.73 -5.66 0.09
CA ASP A 186 18.39 -6.86 0.61
C ASP A 186 17.46 -7.66 1.53
N LEU A 187 16.62 -6.97 2.33
CA LEU A 187 15.60 -7.62 3.17
C LEU A 187 14.54 -8.33 2.33
N ALA A 188 14.00 -7.66 1.31
CA ALA A 188 12.99 -8.24 0.42
C ALA A 188 13.50 -9.52 -0.25
N GLU A 189 14.72 -9.48 -0.81
CA GLU A 189 15.31 -10.65 -1.45
C GLU A 189 15.56 -11.79 -0.46
N ALA A 190 16.09 -11.47 0.73
CA ALA A 190 16.40 -12.47 1.75
C ALA A 190 15.17 -13.16 2.34
N LEU A 191 14.02 -12.48 2.36
CA LEU A 191 12.79 -12.92 3.01
C LEU A 191 11.84 -13.74 2.11
N LYS A 192 12.09 -13.83 0.79
CA LYS A 192 11.25 -14.58 -0.16
C LYS A 192 11.01 -16.06 0.24
N ASN A 193 11.96 -16.67 0.95
CA ASN A 193 11.89 -18.08 1.39
C ASN A 193 11.90 -18.21 2.93
N VAL A 194 11.46 -17.19 3.66
CA VAL A 194 11.49 -17.17 5.13
C VAL A 194 10.08 -17.29 5.68
N ARG A 195 9.91 -18.16 6.70
CA ARG A 195 8.61 -18.39 7.35
C ARG A 195 7.87 -17.11 7.70
N GLU A 196 6.56 -17.13 7.49
CA GLU A 196 5.58 -16.08 7.79
C GLU A 196 5.87 -15.32 9.11
N LYS A 197 6.10 -16.04 10.21
CA LYS A 197 6.26 -15.46 11.55
C LYS A 197 7.49 -14.54 11.63
N ARG A 198 8.53 -14.85 10.87
CA ARG A 198 9.76 -14.04 10.83
C ARG A 198 9.61 -12.84 9.92
N VAL A 199 8.90 -12.99 8.80
CA VAL A 199 8.54 -11.86 7.93
C VAL A 199 7.72 -10.83 8.72
N ILE A 200 6.70 -11.28 9.47
CA ILE A 200 5.89 -10.42 10.34
C ILE A 200 6.77 -9.71 11.37
N GLN A 201 7.69 -10.44 12.02
CA GLN A 201 8.63 -9.85 12.96
C GLN A 201 9.51 -8.75 12.32
N VAL A 202 9.92 -8.91 11.07
CA VAL A 202 10.65 -7.85 10.35
C VAL A 202 9.75 -6.65 10.06
N LEU A 203 8.51 -6.89 9.63
CA LEU A 203 7.54 -5.83 9.34
C LEU A 203 7.24 -4.98 10.59
N ASP A 204 7.22 -5.57 11.79
CA ASP A 204 7.05 -4.85 13.06
C ASP A 204 8.20 -3.88 13.39
N PHE A 205 9.37 -4.06 12.77
CA PHE A 205 10.54 -3.20 12.99
C PHE A 205 10.62 -2.00 12.05
N LEU A 206 9.85 -2.05 10.96
CA LEU A 206 9.86 -1.05 9.90
C LEU A 206 8.78 0.01 10.14
N ASP A 207 9.00 1.21 9.60
CA ASP A 207 7.91 2.18 9.50
C ASP A 207 6.87 1.73 8.45
N ARG A 208 5.70 2.35 8.50
CA ARG A 208 4.56 2.01 7.64
C ARG A 208 4.90 1.95 6.15
N GLU A 209 5.62 2.94 5.63
CA GLU A 209 5.89 3.00 4.18
C GLU A 209 6.90 1.93 3.77
N SER A 210 7.93 1.73 4.60
CA SER A 210 8.90 0.64 4.44
C SER A 210 8.24 -0.75 4.52
N SER A 211 7.29 -0.95 5.43
CA SER A 211 6.55 -2.22 5.56
C SER A 211 5.69 -2.49 4.33
N ARG A 212 4.97 -1.49 3.82
CA ARG A 212 4.15 -1.63 2.60
C ARG A 212 5.00 -1.93 1.38
N TRP A 213 6.13 -1.24 1.25
CA TRP A 213 7.09 -1.52 0.19
C TRP A 213 7.63 -2.95 0.27
N LEU A 214 8.00 -3.41 1.47
CA LEU A 214 8.48 -4.78 1.66
C LEU A 214 7.39 -5.81 1.35
N MET A 215 6.16 -5.61 1.82
CA MET A 215 5.01 -6.47 1.47
C MET A 215 4.82 -6.54 -0.04
N LYS A 216 4.83 -5.39 -0.73
CA LYS A 216 4.72 -5.32 -2.19
C LYS A 216 5.78 -6.17 -2.87
N GLU A 217 7.04 -6.00 -2.50
CA GLU A 217 8.14 -6.74 -3.13
C GLU A 217 8.10 -8.24 -2.83
N LEU A 218 7.61 -8.65 -1.65
CA LEU A 218 7.39 -10.06 -1.32
C LEU A 218 6.22 -10.69 -2.07
N MET A 219 5.21 -9.90 -2.44
CA MET A 219 4.07 -10.34 -3.24
C MET A 219 4.37 -10.40 -4.74
N ARG A 220 5.50 -9.85 -5.21
CA ARG A 220 5.92 -9.96 -6.61
C ARG A 220 6.33 -11.39 -6.93
N SER A 221 5.73 -11.98 -7.97
CA SER A 221 6.15 -13.28 -8.48
C SER A 221 7.52 -13.18 -9.17
N ASP A 222 8.52 -13.87 -8.62
CA ASP A 222 9.79 -14.10 -9.31
C ASP A 222 9.70 -15.43 -10.07
N GLU A 223 9.46 -15.37 -11.38
CA GLU A 223 9.45 -16.55 -12.26
C GLU A 223 10.85 -17.01 -12.71
N SER A 224 11.93 -16.58 -12.06
CA SER A 224 13.29 -16.88 -12.53
C SER A 224 13.96 -18.04 -11.80
N ASP A 225 14.51 -19.00 -12.55
CA ASP A 225 15.33 -20.13 -12.05
C ASP A 225 16.59 -19.68 -11.26
N LYS A 226 16.96 -18.39 -11.31
CA LYS A 226 18.06 -17.79 -10.54
C LYS A 226 17.68 -17.32 -9.14
N GLY A 227 16.41 -17.45 -8.74
CA GLY A 227 15.91 -16.92 -7.46
C GLY A 227 16.58 -17.53 -6.22
N SER A 228 16.93 -18.82 -6.24
CA SER A 228 17.51 -19.48 -5.06
C SER A 228 18.92 -18.97 -4.71
N GLU A 229 19.74 -18.61 -5.70
CA GLU A 229 21.11 -18.14 -5.50
C GLU A 229 21.14 -16.71 -4.96
N LYS A 230 20.31 -15.83 -5.52
CA LYS A 230 20.14 -14.44 -5.07
C LYS A 230 19.63 -14.35 -3.63
N VAL A 231 18.64 -15.19 -3.29
CA VAL A 231 18.15 -15.29 -1.91
C VAL A 231 19.30 -15.63 -0.98
N LYS A 232 20.07 -16.69 -1.25
CA LYS A 232 21.21 -17.10 -0.40
C LYS A 232 22.27 -15.99 -0.25
N GLU A 233 22.61 -15.30 -1.33
CA GLU A 233 23.55 -14.18 -1.31
C GLU A 233 23.06 -13.05 -0.39
N ALA A 234 21.78 -12.68 -0.51
CA ALA A 234 21.16 -11.67 0.35
C ALA A 234 21.16 -12.12 1.83
N GLN A 235 20.84 -13.39 2.10
CA GLN A 235 20.89 -13.93 3.47
C GLN A 235 22.32 -13.88 4.04
N LEU A 236 23.34 -14.22 3.26
CA LEU A 236 24.75 -14.16 3.69
C LEU A 236 25.21 -12.72 3.96
N LYS A 237 24.78 -11.77 3.13
CA LYS A 237 25.07 -10.34 3.33
C LYS A 237 24.51 -9.84 4.66
N ILE A 238 23.27 -10.20 4.99
CA ILE A 238 22.64 -9.88 6.28
C ILE A 238 23.41 -10.52 7.44
N LEU A 239 23.77 -11.80 7.31
CA LEU A 239 24.55 -12.50 8.34
C LEU A 239 25.94 -11.87 8.55
N GLY A 240 26.57 -11.35 7.50
CA GLY A 240 27.82 -10.58 7.61
C GLY A 240 27.67 -9.33 8.48
N ILE A 241 26.55 -8.60 8.34
CA ILE A 241 26.22 -7.44 9.19
C ILE A 241 26.00 -7.88 10.64
N PHE A 242 25.37 -9.04 10.86
CA PHE A 242 25.14 -9.57 12.21
C PHE A 242 26.45 -10.00 12.89
N ALA A 243 27.36 -10.61 12.13
CA ALA A 243 28.65 -11.06 12.62
C ALA A 243 29.57 -9.88 13.00
N SER A 244 29.67 -8.85 12.15
CA SER A 244 30.55 -7.69 12.41
C SER A 244 30.17 -6.95 13.70
N LYS A 245 28.88 -6.85 14.02
CA LYS A 245 28.42 -6.21 15.27
C LYS A 245 28.67 -7.08 16.51
N LYS A 246 28.60 -8.41 16.37
CA LYS A 246 28.93 -9.34 17.48
C LYS A 246 30.42 -9.26 17.86
N GLU A 247 31.28 -9.03 16.88
CA GLU A 247 32.72 -8.79 17.11
C GLU A 247 32.98 -7.41 17.73
N MET A 248 32.31 -6.35 17.24
CA MET A 248 32.39 -5.03 17.90
C MET A 248 31.89 -5.07 19.34
N GLY A 249 30.78 -5.74 19.63
CA GLY A 249 30.24 -5.89 20.98
C GLY A 249 31.13 -6.69 21.93
N ARG A 250 32.03 -7.56 21.43
CA ARG A 250 33.04 -8.23 22.28
C ARG A 250 34.21 -7.31 22.59
N ASN A 251 34.67 -6.52 21.63
CA ASN A 251 35.82 -5.64 21.79
C ASN A 251 35.57 -4.40 22.67
N PHE A 252 34.31 -4.06 22.99
CA PHE A 252 33.96 -2.95 23.89
C PHE A 252 33.79 -3.36 25.36
N PHE A 253 33.79 -4.66 25.67
CA PHE A 253 33.61 -5.19 27.03
C PHE A 253 34.78 -6.07 27.52
N GLU A 254 35.92 -6.05 26.81
CA GLU A 254 37.23 -6.49 27.32
C GLU A 254 38.05 -5.27 27.75
#